data_AF-A0A8X7XQS7-F1
#
_entry.id   AF-A0A8X7XQS7-F1
#
_cell.length_a   1.000
_cell.length_b   1.000
_cell.length_c   1.000
_cell.angle_alpha   90.00
_cell.angle_beta   90.00
_cell.angle_gamma   90.00
#
_symmetry.space_group_name_H-M   'P 1'
#
loop_
_entity.id
_entity.type
_entity.pdbx_description
1 polymer ?
#
loop_
_entity_poly.entity_id
_entity_poly.type
_entity_poly.pdbx_seq_one_letter_code
_entity_poly.pdbx_strand_id
1 'polypeptide(L)'
;MEIFTKQLTRVDLEKGLVLPPRSNLEPLQRFQGTIELSTIVESAAGTRLPEPVPIHCSTTGGSLVFKTGWYHIASKVGLKSGDTVTFYQEVNGGAQFKLKVRNDR
;
A
#
# COMPACT_ATOMS: atom_id res chain seq x y z
N MET A 1 -5.67 -12.26 -1.92
CA MET A 1 -6.50 -11.82 -0.77
C MET A 1 -6.39 -10.31 -0.64
N GLU A 2 -7.49 -9.58 -0.84
CA GLU A 2 -7.50 -8.13 -0.61
C GLU A 2 -7.30 -7.82 0.87
N ILE A 3 -6.41 -6.86 1.16
CA ILE A 3 -6.16 -6.33 2.50
C ILE A 3 -6.98 -5.06 2.66
N PHE A 4 -6.86 -4.11 1.73
CA PHE A 4 -7.68 -2.90 1.73
C PHE A 4 -7.77 -2.27 0.35
N THR A 5 -8.84 -1.49 0.17
CA THR A 5 -8.99 -0.49 -0.89
C THR A 5 -9.24 0.87 -0.26
N LYS A 6 -8.57 1.92 -0.77
CA LYS A 6 -8.70 3.28 -0.24
C LYS A 6 -8.60 4.33 -1.34
N GLN A 7 -9.51 5.30 -1.31
CA GLN A 7 -9.36 6.56 -2.02
C GLN A 7 -8.40 7.47 -1.24
N LEU A 8 -7.36 7.93 -1.91
CA LEU A 8 -6.29 8.71 -1.32
C LEU A 8 -6.77 10.12 -0.98
N THR A 9 -6.42 10.54 0.23
CA THR A 9 -6.56 11.93 0.65
C THR A 9 -5.23 12.65 0.53
N ARG A 10 -5.25 13.98 0.61
CA ARG A 10 -4.03 14.78 0.74
C ARG A 10 -3.17 14.34 1.94
N VAL A 11 -3.81 13.97 3.05
CA VAL A 11 -3.10 13.48 4.25
C VAL A 11 -2.33 12.21 3.98
N ASP A 12 -2.88 11.29 3.17
CA ASP A 12 -2.20 10.04 2.83
C ASP A 12 -0.91 10.29 2.05
N LEU A 13 -0.89 11.29 1.18
CA LEU A 13 0.27 11.66 0.38
C LEU A 13 1.33 12.41 1.18
N GLU A 14 0.93 13.25 2.14
CA GLU A 14 1.85 14.10 2.92
C GLU A 14 2.35 13.45 4.21
N LYS A 15 1.51 12.65 4.88
CA LYS A 15 1.79 12.07 6.21
C LYS A 15 1.86 10.56 6.21
N GLY A 16 1.69 9.91 5.06
CA GLY A 16 1.73 8.47 4.90
C GLY A 16 0.34 7.86 4.88
N LEU A 17 0.22 6.70 4.23
CA LEU A 17 -1.05 6.04 3.99
C LEU A 17 -1.52 5.32 5.25
N VAL A 18 -2.56 5.87 5.87
CA VAL A 18 -3.23 5.23 7.01
C VAL A 18 -4.18 4.17 6.47
N LEU A 19 -4.02 2.92 6.93
CA LEU A 19 -4.89 1.82 6.51
C LEU A 19 -6.33 2.07 6.97
N PRO A 20 -7.36 1.77 6.16
CA PRO A 20 -8.75 1.87 6.58
C PRO A 20 -9.06 1.00 7.81
N PRO A 21 -9.98 1.41 8.70
CA PRO A 21 -10.35 0.62 9.89
C PRO A 21 -10.87 -0.78 9.59
N ARG A 22 -11.43 -1.01 8.39
CA ARG A 22 -11.99 -2.29 7.94
C ARG A 22 -11.01 -3.14 7.11
N SER A 23 -9.72 -2.86 7.19
CA SER A 23 -8.70 -3.63 6.46
C SER A 23 -8.65 -5.08 6.97
N ASN A 24 -8.49 -6.05 6.06
CA ASN A 24 -8.19 -7.43 6.42
C ASN A 24 -6.70 -7.55 6.78
N LEU A 25 -6.42 -7.60 8.09
CA LEU A 25 -5.05 -7.64 8.62
C LEU A 25 -4.48 -9.05 8.79
N GLU A 26 -5.27 -10.11 8.55
CA GLU A 26 -4.77 -11.50 8.64
C GLU A 26 -3.52 -11.75 7.80
N PRO A 27 -3.42 -11.24 6.54
CA PRO A 27 -2.21 -11.32 5.72
C PRO A 27 -0.95 -10.71 6.32
N LEU A 28 -1.10 -9.71 7.20
CA LEU A 28 0.01 -8.90 7.68
C LEU A 28 0.75 -9.51 8.87
N GLN A 29 0.30 -10.66 9.38
CA GLN A 29 0.72 -11.27 10.66
C GLN A 29 0.60 -10.28 11.84
N ARG A 30 0.46 -10.79 13.07
CA ARG A 30 0.50 -9.90 14.25
C ARG A 30 1.94 -9.46 14.47
N PHE A 31 2.24 -8.21 14.18
CA PHE A 31 3.54 -7.61 14.49
C PHE A 31 3.38 -6.43 15.44
N GLN A 32 4.40 -6.21 16.27
CA GLN A 32 4.55 -5.00 17.07
C GLN A 32 5.73 -4.20 16.52
N GLY A 33 5.57 -2.88 16.38
CA GLY A 33 6.62 -2.00 15.84
C GLY A 33 6.46 -1.80 14.34
N THR A 34 7.54 -2.06 13.58
CA THR A 34 7.60 -1.82 12.14
C THR A 34 7.99 -3.10 11.41
N ILE A 35 7.31 -3.40 10.32
CA ILE A 35 7.69 -4.46 9.37
C ILE A 35 7.94 -3.86 7.99
N GLU A 36 8.73 -4.56 7.20
CA GLU A 36 8.96 -4.25 5.79
C GLU A 36 8.17 -5.20 4.90
N LEU A 37 7.41 -4.64 3.96
CA LEU A 37 6.59 -5.36 2.99
C LEU A 37 7.14 -5.12 1.58
N SER A 38 7.84 -6.11 1.02
CA SER A 38 8.27 -6.05 -0.38
C SER A 38 7.05 -6.10 -1.31
N THR A 39 6.81 -5.00 -2.02
CA THR A 39 5.54 -4.74 -2.71
C THR A 39 5.75 -4.50 -4.21
N ILE A 40 5.11 -5.31 -5.06
CA ILE A 40 5.00 -5.00 -6.48
C ILE A 40 3.93 -3.95 -6.70
N VAL A 41 4.24 -2.90 -7.44
CA VAL A 41 3.29 -1.84 -7.78
C VAL A 41 2.86 -2.00 -9.24
N GLU A 42 1.56 -2.03 -9.46
CA GLU A 42 0.94 -2.19 -10.78
C GLU A 42 -0.14 -1.11 -10.98
N SER A 43 -0.11 -0.43 -12.12
CA SER A 43 -1.18 0.48 -12.53
C SER A 43 -2.39 -0.29 -13.06
N ALA A 44 -3.55 0.36 -13.13
CA ALA A 44 -4.75 -0.21 -13.75
C ALA A 44 -4.55 -0.64 -15.22
N ALA A 45 -3.57 -0.06 -15.92
CA ALA A 45 -3.19 -0.44 -17.29
C ALA A 45 -2.26 -1.66 -17.36
N GLY A 46 -1.90 -2.26 -16.22
CA GLY A 46 -1.00 -3.41 -16.15
C GLY A 46 0.49 -3.05 -16.18
N THR A 47 0.84 -1.76 -16.31
CA THR A 47 2.23 -1.31 -16.20
C THR A 47 2.71 -1.47 -14.76
N ARG A 48 3.86 -2.12 -14.59
CA ARG A 48 4.49 -2.37 -13.28
C ARG A 48 5.72 -1.48 -13.09
N LEU A 49 6.01 -1.14 -11.84
CA LEU A 49 7.34 -0.64 -11.50
C LEU A 49 8.38 -1.76 -11.73
N PRO A 50 9.62 -1.41 -12.16
CA PRO A 50 10.62 -2.39 -12.56
C PRO A 50 11.08 -3.29 -11.40
N GLU A 51 11.07 -2.77 -10.17
CA GLU A 51 11.47 -3.50 -8.97
C GLU A 51 10.39 -3.38 -7.88
N PRO A 52 10.23 -4.40 -7.01
CA PRO A 52 9.42 -4.30 -5.81
C PRO A 52 9.92 -3.18 -4.89
N VAL A 53 9.00 -2.44 -4.28
CA VAL A 53 9.32 -1.36 -3.35
C VAL A 53 9.12 -1.85 -1.91
N PRO A 54 10.11 -1.70 -1.01
CA PRO A 54 9.96 -2.03 0.40
C PRO A 54 9.08 -0.99 1.12
N ILE A 55 7.86 -1.38 1.48
CA ILE A 55 6.94 -0.53 2.24
C ILE A 55 7.10 -0.81 3.74
N HIS A 56 7.49 0.22 4.50
CA HIS A 56 7.50 0.18 5.95
C HIS A 56 6.08 0.37 6.49
N CYS A 57 5.56 -0.66 7.15
CA CYS A 57 4.27 -0.62 7.84
C CYS A 57 4.50 -0.54 9.35
N SER A 58 3.92 0.47 10.00
CA SER A 58 4.08 0.72 11.43
C SER A 58 2.74 0.67 12.17
N THR A 59 2.73 0.12 13.40
CA THR A 59 1.54 0.05 14.29
C THR A 59 1.44 1.21 15.31
N THR A 60 2.19 2.31 15.13
CA THR A 60 2.22 3.40 16.12
C THR A 60 0.84 4.04 16.37
N GLY A 61 0.46 4.16 17.65
CA GLY A 61 -0.77 4.85 18.05
C GLY A 61 -2.07 4.07 17.77
N GLY A 62 -1.99 2.75 17.59
CA GLY A 62 -3.15 1.89 17.32
C GLY A 62 -3.64 1.92 15.87
N SER A 63 -2.95 2.66 14.99
CA SER A 63 -3.23 2.69 13.55
C SER A 63 -2.07 2.08 12.77
N LEU A 64 -2.41 1.37 11.69
CA LEU A 64 -1.41 0.89 10.74
C LEU A 64 -1.15 1.95 9.68
N VAL A 65 0.13 2.30 9.48
CA VAL A 65 0.53 3.35 8.54
C VAL A 65 1.67 2.89 7.66
N PHE A 66 1.53 3.07 6.35
CA PHE A 66 2.64 2.91 5.39
C PHE A 66 3.41 4.22 5.26
N LYS A 67 4.75 4.16 5.40
CA LYS A 67 5.65 5.34 5.45
C LYS A 67 6.68 5.35 4.30
N THR A 68 7.95 5.05 4.55
CA THR A 68 9.08 5.33 3.66
C THR A 68 8.88 4.85 2.22
N GLY A 69 8.46 3.59 2.02
CA GLY A 69 8.20 3.05 0.68
C GLY A 69 6.96 3.64 0.02
N TRP A 70 5.96 4.07 0.80
CA TRP A 70 4.75 4.66 0.27
C TRP A 70 5.01 6.00 -0.43
N TYR A 71 5.82 6.89 0.16
CA TYR A 71 6.14 8.17 -0.46
C TYR A 71 6.88 8.00 -1.80
N HIS A 72 7.78 7.01 -1.88
CA HIS A 72 8.47 6.69 -3.12
C HIS A 72 7.48 6.27 -4.22
N ILE A 73 6.53 5.39 -3.88
CA ILE A 73 5.50 4.93 -4.81
C ILE A 73 4.62 6.10 -5.27
N ALA A 74 4.12 6.90 -4.32
CA ALA A 74 3.26 8.03 -4.62
C ALA A 74 3.92 9.02 -5.59
N SER A 75 5.20 9.33 -5.36
CA SER A 75 5.99 10.19 -6.25
C SER A 75 6.24 9.55 -7.62
N LYS A 76 6.67 8.29 -7.68
CA LYS A 76 7.03 7.61 -8.94
C LYS A 76 5.83 7.37 -9.85
N VAL A 77 4.68 7.03 -9.27
CA VAL A 77 3.44 6.77 -10.02
C VAL A 77 2.67 8.07 -10.29
N GLY A 78 3.00 9.16 -9.59
CA GLY A 78 2.33 10.45 -9.74
C GLY A 78 0.93 10.46 -9.12
N LEU A 79 0.77 9.79 -7.98
CA LEU A 79 -0.51 9.69 -7.25
C LEU A 79 -0.98 11.07 -6.77
N LYS A 80 -2.29 11.28 -6.84
CA LYS A 80 -2.99 12.48 -6.39
C LYS A 80 -4.12 12.14 -5.45
N SER A 81 -4.57 13.14 -4.70
CA SER A 81 -5.79 13.01 -3.91
C SER A 81 -6.96 12.70 -4.84
N GLY A 82 -7.80 11.73 -4.48
CA GLY A 82 -8.87 11.21 -5.33
C GLY A 82 -8.54 9.88 -6.02
N ASP A 83 -7.25 9.58 -6.24
CA ASP A 83 -6.84 8.28 -6.78
C ASP A 83 -7.17 7.16 -5.82
N THR A 84 -7.36 5.95 -6.35
CA THR A 84 -7.67 4.75 -5.55
C THR A 84 -6.49 3.79 -5.57
N VAL A 85 -6.14 3.25 -4.40
CA VAL A 85 -5.18 2.14 -4.29
C VAL A 85 -5.83 0.93 -3.65
N THR A 86 -5.47 -0.25 -4.15
CA THR A 86 -5.87 -1.54 -3.58
C THR A 86 -4.62 -2.34 -3.24
N PHE A 87 -4.49 -2.70 -1.97
CA PHE A 87 -3.38 -3.52 -1.48
C PHE A 87 -3.87 -4.94 -1.20
N TYR A 88 -3.12 -5.93 -1.66
CA TYR A 88 -3.49 -7.33 -1.54
C TYR A 88 -2.27 -8.24 -1.47
N GLN A 89 -2.45 -9.41 -0.90
CA GLN A 89 -1.46 -10.48 -0.88
C GLN A 89 -1.83 -11.53 -1.94
N GLU A 90 -0.90 -11.85 -2.82
CA GLU A 90 -1.03 -12.96 -3.76
C GLU A 90 -0.66 -14.27 -3.06
N VAL A 91 -1.57 -15.26 -3.12
CA VAL A 91 -1.45 -16.52 -2.37
C VAL A 91 -0.84 -17.64 -3.23
N ASN A 92 -1.01 -17.57 -4.55
CA ASN A 92 -0.66 -18.65 -5.47
C ASN A 92 0.78 -18.60 -6.03
N GLY A 93 1.65 -17.72 -5.52
CA GLY A 93 3.00 -17.48 -6.07
C GLY A 93 4.11 -17.34 -5.02
N GLY A 94 3.87 -17.80 -3.79
CA GLY A 94 4.62 -17.35 -2.61
C GLY A 94 4.03 -16.03 -2.12
N ALA A 95 3.83 -15.87 -0.82
CA ALA A 95 3.14 -14.74 -0.21
C ALA A 95 3.77 -13.39 -0.62
N GLN A 96 3.27 -12.78 -1.70
CA GLN A 96 3.80 -11.54 -2.27
C GLN A 96 2.78 -10.42 -2.17
N PHE A 97 3.21 -9.26 -1.69
CA PHE A 97 2.36 -8.09 -1.61
C PHE A 97 2.32 -7.35 -2.94
N LYS A 98 1.12 -6.88 -3.30
CA LYS A 98 0.88 -6.10 -4.50
C LYS A 98 0.03 -4.88 -4.17
N LEU A 99 0.35 -3.77 -4.83
CA LEU A 99 -0.41 -2.53 -4.78
C LEU A 99 -0.89 -2.19 -6.19
N LYS A 100 -2.21 -2.22 -6.39
CA LYS A 100 -2.85 -1.75 -7.60
C LYS A 100 -3.23 -0.29 -7.46
N VAL A 101 -2.94 0.50 -8.49
CA VAL A 101 -3.25 1.92 -8.56
C VAL A 101 -4.28 2.19 -9.65
N ARG A 102 -5.33 2.93 -9.31
CA ARG A 102 -6.32 3.44 -10.26
C ARG A 102 -6.42 4.96 -10.12
N ASN A 103 -5.99 5.67 -11.15
CA ASN A 103 -6.07 7.12 -11.18
C ASN A 103 -7.50 7.56 -11.48
N ASP A 104 -8.03 8.52 -10.73
CA ASP A 104 -9.30 9.17 -11.06
C ASP A 104 -8.98 10.25 -12.11
N ARG A 105 -9.61 10.16 -13.29
CA ARG A 105 -9.34 11.06 -14.42
C ARG A 105 -10.14 12.34 -14.34
#